data_AF-A0A839NH46-F1
#
_entry.id   AF-A0A839NH46-F1
#
_cell.length_a   1.000
_cell.length_b   1.000
_cell.length_c   1.000
_cell.angle_alpha   90.00
_cell.angle_beta   90.00
_cell.angle_gamma   90.00
#
_symmetry.space_group_name_H-M   'P 1'
#
loop_
_entity.id
_entity.type
_entity.pdbx_description
1 polymer ?
#
loop_
_entity_poly.entity_id
_entity_poly.type
_entity_poly.pdbx_seq_one_letter_code
_entity_poly.pdbx_strand_id
1 'polypeptide(L)'
;MDDKLIEQLNLWHEKSKHRQIIDTLEQLPASELTYTLKNMLGRAYNNISDYGKALDILLSERTAGAEDPLWNFRVGYAYYYGKEYEKALPYFQKSAALGDSTAKNFEEWCVQELKNKMEQPPTNDGADLDKKWFDFTSQFVDKLSNNENDWNALSEHEQELAALWKLEMDMYNGGFLQFFCNWGTACYGHAVRALMRLKATESLAVIQKQYEIIEHLEDNKEIEKLWDIPNYLTDAEQHEISEVLDLQYWDNKDQIIEKTFTVYADLMDNNEGNTERKSTLNQIAWSFSSEAYTDAALFDEEVMQYQKDIFGSAERWNPNEIVLDASAVQIQYEAWIMKPSDLLENERLISEDEDIFDGEADDEGYQVEIVAQFKADNGQNFSALEFLMKAHNQQANKELGDHVFFEGIAEEPTEVDGVPTYYIACGS
;
A
#
# COMPACT_ATOMS: atom_id res chain seq x y z
N MET A 1 -52.91 13.07 2.80
CA MET A 1 -52.45 11.74 3.28
C MET A 1 -51.08 11.89 3.90
N ASP A 2 -50.22 12.71 3.29
CA ASP A 2 -48.87 13.05 3.74
C ASP A 2 -48.80 13.64 5.17
N ASP A 3 -49.70 14.58 5.53
CA ASP A 3 -49.60 15.29 6.82
C ASP A 3 -49.68 14.39 8.06
N LYS A 4 -50.56 13.37 8.05
CA LYS A 4 -50.67 12.41 9.17
C LYS A 4 -49.44 11.52 9.29
N LEU A 5 -48.85 11.14 8.16
CA LEU A 5 -47.62 10.35 8.14
C LEU A 5 -46.47 11.20 8.67
N ILE A 6 -46.28 12.42 8.18
CA ILE A 6 -45.25 13.35 8.65
C ILE A 6 -45.36 13.59 10.17
N GLU A 7 -46.56 13.83 10.67
CA GLU A 7 -46.82 14.01 12.11
C GLU A 7 -46.41 12.77 12.92
N GLN A 8 -46.73 11.56 12.42
CA GLN A 8 -46.32 10.31 13.05
C GLN A 8 -44.80 10.08 13.02
N LEU A 9 -44.13 10.40 11.91
CA LEU A 9 -42.68 10.28 11.77
C LEU A 9 -41.94 11.25 12.70
N ASN A 10 -42.47 12.48 12.88
CA ASN A 10 -41.94 13.43 13.85
C ASN A 10 -42.09 12.92 15.29
N LEU A 11 -43.25 12.34 15.65
CA LEU A 11 -43.44 11.72 16.96
C LEU A 11 -42.48 10.54 17.20
N TRP A 12 -42.16 9.76 16.16
CA TRP A 12 -41.14 8.71 16.26
C TRP A 12 -39.74 9.27 16.41
N HIS A 13 -39.43 10.37 15.73
CA HIS A 13 -38.13 11.03 15.84
C HIS A 13 -37.90 11.57 17.26
N GLU A 14 -38.90 12.23 17.85
CA GLU A 14 -38.86 12.71 19.24
C GLU A 14 -38.69 11.58 20.27
N LYS A 15 -39.12 10.36 19.93
CA LYS A 15 -38.97 9.15 20.75
C LYS A 15 -37.74 8.32 20.38
N SER A 16 -36.83 8.87 19.58
CA SER A 16 -35.63 8.21 19.04
C SER A 16 -35.89 6.88 18.31
N LYS A 17 -37.09 6.69 17.76
CA LYS A 17 -37.48 5.49 17.02
C LYS A 17 -37.06 5.59 15.54
N HIS A 18 -35.78 5.83 15.30
CA HIS A 18 -35.25 6.13 13.97
C HIS A 18 -35.36 4.94 13.01
N ARG A 19 -35.11 3.71 13.49
CA ARG A 19 -35.29 2.49 12.66
C ARG A 19 -36.73 2.31 12.20
N GLN A 20 -37.71 2.62 13.06
CA GLN A 20 -39.12 2.56 12.69
C GLN A 20 -39.50 3.57 11.59
N ILE A 21 -38.88 4.75 11.58
CA ILE A 21 -39.03 5.74 10.49
C ILE A 21 -38.49 5.16 9.19
N ILE A 22 -37.28 4.58 9.23
CA ILE A 22 -36.62 3.97 8.07
C ILE A 22 -37.48 2.84 7.49
N ASP A 23 -37.82 1.85 8.33
CA ASP A 23 -38.61 0.68 7.92
C ASP A 23 -39.95 1.07 7.28
N THR A 24 -40.56 2.17 7.74
CA THR A 24 -41.83 2.67 7.21
C THR A 24 -41.64 3.35 5.86
N LEU A 25 -40.60 4.19 5.71
CA LEU A 25 -40.38 4.97 4.50
C LEU A 25 -39.79 4.13 3.36
N GLU A 26 -38.95 3.13 3.65
CA GLU A 26 -38.41 2.22 2.62
C GLU A 26 -39.47 1.30 1.99
N GLN A 27 -40.61 1.10 2.66
CA GLN A 27 -41.74 0.34 2.10
C GLN A 27 -42.58 1.15 1.13
N LEU A 28 -42.41 2.47 1.08
CA LEU A 28 -43.15 3.31 0.14
C LEU A 28 -42.57 3.18 -1.28
N PRO A 29 -43.42 3.22 -2.31
CA PRO A 29 -42.95 3.35 -3.69
C PRO A 29 -42.10 4.61 -3.86
N ALA A 30 -41.06 4.55 -4.70
CA ALA A 30 -40.19 5.70 -4.96
C ALA A 30 -40.94 6.94 -5.45
N SER A 31 -42.06 6.77 -6.15
CA SER A 31 -42.93 7.87 -6.61
C SER A 31 -43.67 8.60 -5.47
N GLU A 32 -43.79 7.98 -4.30
CA GLU A 32 -44.43 8.55 -3.11
C GLU A 32 -43.43 9.19 -2.14
N LEU A 33 -42.12 8.93 -2.31
CA LEU A 33 -41.06 9.54 -1.51
C LEU A 33 -40.81 10.99 -1.94
N THR A 34 -41.63 11.89 -1.41
CA THR A 34 -41.49 13.34 -1.62
C THR A 34 -40.17 13.87 -1.05
N TYR A 35 -39.75 15.05 -1.49
CA TYR A 35 -38.58 15.76 -0.94
C TYR A 35 -38.57 15.82 0.59
N THR A 36 -39.73 16.10 1.19
CA THR A 36 -39.91 16.15 2.65
C THR A 36 -39.66 14.79 3.29
N LEU A 37 -40.24 13.71 2.75
CA LEU A 37 -40.06 12.36 3.28
C LEU A 37 -38.62 11.86 3.11
N LYS A 38 -37.96 12.16 1.99
CA LYS A 38 -36.53 11.87 1.78
C LYS A 38 -35.64 12.58 2.79
N ASN A 39 -35.94 13.85 3.09
CA ASN A 39 -35.23 14.60 4.14
C ASN A 39 -35.41 13.96 5.53
N MET A 40 -36.62 13.49 5.85
CA MET A 40 -36.90 12.80 7.11
C MET A 40 -36.21 11.43 7.18
N LEU A 41 -36.13 10.72 6.05
CA LEU A 41 -35.44 9.45 5.90
C LEU A 41 -33.93 9.62 6.08
N GLY A 42 -33.31 10.56 5.36
CA GLY A 42 -31.89 10.91 5.53
C GLY A 42 -31.56 11.32 6.96
N ARG A 43 -32.43 12.11 7.61
CA ARG A 43 -32.30 12.41 9.05
C ARG A 43 -32.33 11.15 9.91
N ALA A 44 -33.20 10.18 9.61
CA ALA A 44 -33.28 8.96 10.39
C ALA A 44 -32.02 8.08 10.24
N TYR A 45 -31.46 7.97 9.03
CA TYR A 45 -30.18 7.30 8.79
C TYR A 45 -29.02 7.97 9.52
N ASN A 46 -28.93 9.31 9.49
CA ASN A 46 -27.94 10.06 10.28
C ASN A 46 -28.00 9.72 11.78
N ASN A 47 -29.21 9.57 12.34
CA ASN A 47 -29.38 9.26 13.76
C ASN A 47 -29.06 7.80 14.14
N ILE A 48 -28.94 6.89 13.17
CA ILE A 48 -28.44 5.52 13.39
C ILE A 48 -27.01 5.33 12.89
N SER A 49 -26.32 6.44 12.57
CA SER A 49 -24.93 6.48 12.09
C SER A 49 -24.66 5.80 10.75
N ASP A 50 -25.69 5.60 9.92
CA ASP A 50 -25.53 5.11 8.55
C ASP A 50 -25.42 6.30 7.59
N TYR A 51 -24.27 6.96 7.64
CA TYR A 51 -24.03 8.22 6.93
C TYR A 51 -24.01 8.04 5.41
N GLY A 52 -23.52 6.90 4.91
CA GLY A 52 -23.53 6.59 3.48
C GLY A 52 -24.95 6.55 2.93
N LYS A 53 -25.86 5.81 3.57
CA LYS A 53 -27.28 5.80 3.16
C LYS A 53 -27.95 7.15 3.30
N ALA A 54 -27.61 7.91 4.35
CA ALA A 54 -28.12 9.27 4.48
C ALA A 54 -27.70 10.16 3.30
N LEU A 55 -26.43 10.09 2.89
CA LEU A 55 -25.89 10.85 1.76
C LEU A 55 -26.53 10.44 0.43
N ASP A 56 -26.63 9.14 0.15
CA ASP A 56 -27.28 8.62 -1.07
C ASP A 56 -28.68 9.24 -1.27
N ILE A 57 -29.47 9.28 -0.19
CA ILE A 57 -30.84 9.77 -0.21
C ILE A 57 -30.88 11.29 -0.30
N LEU A 58 -30.10 11.99 0.53
CA LEU A 58 -30.13 13.45 0.60
C LEU A 58 -29.56 14.08 -0.68
N LEU A 59 -28.45 13.56 -1.21
CA LEU A 59 -27.81 14.08 -2.42
C LEU A 59 -28.63 13.81 -3.69
N SER A 60 -29.53 12.82 -3.68
CA SER A 60 -30.52 12.65 -4.77
C SER A 60 -31.43 13.87 -4.95
N GLU A 61 -31.54 14.73 -3.93
CA GLU A 61 -32.36 15.94 -3.91
C GLU A 61 -31.52 17.23 -3.92
N ARG A 62 -30.24 17.17 -4.32
CA ARG A 62 -29.29 18.31 -4.23
C ARG A 62 -29.81 19.61 -4.83
N THR A 63 -30.49 19.54 -5.97
CA THR A 63 -31.02 20.73 -6.66
C THR A 63 -32.16 21.38 -5.87
N ALA A 64 -33.04 20.57 -5.28
CA ALA A 64 -34.16 21.07 -4.47
C ALA A 64 -33.69 21.54 -3.08
N GLY A 65 -32.67 20.88 -2.52
CA GLY A 65 -32.16 21.15 -1.17
C GLY A 65 -31.14 22.28 -1.06
N ALA A 66 -30.60 22.77 -2.17
CA ALA A 66 -29.52 23.77 -2.18
C ALA A 66 -29.82 25.03 -1.33
N GLU A 67 -31.08 25.49 -1.31
CA GLU A 67 -31.55 26.64 -0.53
C GLU A 67 -32.34 26.27 0.74
N ASP A 68 -32.33 24.99 1.14
CA ASP A 68 -32.94 24.52 2.39
C ASP A 68 -31.87 24.41 3.50
N PRO A 69 -31.96 25.21 4.58
CA PRO A 69 -30.98 25.18 5.65
C PRO A 69 -30.88 23.81 6.35
N LEU A 70 -32.01 23.10 6.51
CA LEU A 70 -32.04 21.81 7.22
C LEU A 70 -31.51 20.68 6.34
N TRP A 71 -31.72 20.74 5.03
CA TRP A 71 -31.11 19.79 4.11
C TRP A 71 -29.59 19.94 4.11
N ASN A 72 -29.09 21.17 3.95
CA ASN A 72 -27.67 21.47 4.02
C ASN A 72 -27.06 21.00 5.35
N PHE A 73 -27.74 21.27 6.48
CA PHE A 73 -27.30 20.79 7.79
C PHE A 73 -27.19 19.26 7.84
N ARG A 74 -28.17 18.53 7.30
CA ARG A 74 -28.19 17.05 7.33
C ARG A 74 -27.11 16.43 6.44
N VAL A 75 -26.84 17.02 5.29
CA VAL A 75 -25.74 16.59 4.41
C VAL A 75 -24.40 16.86 5.08
N GLY A 76 -24.20 18.08 5.59
CA GLY A 76 -23.02 18.43 6.37
C GLY A 76 -22.81 17.50 7.57
N TYR A 77 -23.89 17.17 8.30
CA TYR A 77 -23.86 16.24 9.43
C TYR A 77 -23.39 14.85 9.02
N ALA A 78 -23.89 14.33 7.88
CA ALA A 78 -23.50 13.02 7.39
C ALA A 78 -22.00 12.97 7.02
N TYR A 79 -21.51 13.96 6.27
CA TYR A 79 -20.09 14.07 5.95
C TYR A 79 -19.21 14.26 7.19
N TYR A 80 -19.64 15.09 8.15
CA TYR A 80 -18.87 15.37 9.36
C TYR A 80 -18.65 14.12 10.20
N TYR A 81 -19.72 13.38 10.51
CA TYR A 81 -19.59 12.15 11.28
C TYR A 81 -19.03 10.99 10.45
N GLY A 82 -19.09 11.08 9.12
CA GLY A 82 -18.29 10.27 8.19
C GLY A 82 -16.80 10.63 8.15
N LYS A 83 -16.38 11.68 8.89
CA LYS A 83 -15.01 12.21 8.95
C LYS A 83 -14.49 12.84 7.65
N GLU A 84 -15.39 13.21 6.74
CA GLU A 84 -15.08 13.95 5.50
C GLU A 84 -15.28 15.45 5.74
N TYR A 85 -14.44 16.04 6.60
CA TYR A 85 -14.60 17.42 7.08
C TYR A 85 -14.51 18.47 5.96
N GLU A 86 -13.68 18.21 4.95
CA GLU A 86 -13.51 19.02 3.75
C GLU A 86 -14.82 19.13 2.97
N LYS A 87 -15.55 18.01 2.84
CA LYS A 87 -16.85 17.94 2.17
C LYS A 87 -17.97 18.50 3.06
N ALA A 88 -17.88 18.33 4.38
CA ALA A 88 -18.89 18.80 5.34
C ALA A 88 -18.97 20.33 5.45
N LEU A 89 -17.81 20.99 5.46
CA LEU A 89 -17.67 22.42 5.70
C LEU A 89 -18.57 23.32 4.81
N PRO A 90 -18.56 23.19 3.46
CA PRO A 90 -19.38 24.05 2.60
C PRO A 90 -20.89 23.91 2.88
N TYR A 91 -21.37 22.73 3.26
CA TYR A 91 -22.78 22.53 3.61
C TYR A 91 -23.15 23.21 4.93
N PHE A 92 -22.29 23.15 5.95
CA PHE A 92 -22.55 23.89 7.19
C PHE A 92 -22.49 25.40 7.00
N GLN A 93 -21.55 25.90 6.18
CA GLN A 93 -21.48 27.32 5.82
C GLN A 93 -22.75 27.78 5.11
N LYS A 94 -23.24 27.00 4.13
CA LYS A 94 -24.49 27.28 3.43
C LYS A 94 -25.69 27.25 4.38
N SER A 95 -25.79 26.23 5.25
CA SER A 95 -26.85 26.12 6.26
C SER A 95 -26.86 27.30 7.24
N ALA A 96 -25.68 27.72 7.72
CA ALA A 96 -25.52 28.86 8.61
C ALA A 96 -25.89 30.18 7.91
N ALA A 97 -25.50 30.36 6.65
CA ALA A 97 -25.85 31.53 5.84
C ALA A 97 -27.37 31.63 5.59
N LEU A 98 -28.05 30.49 5.50
CA LEU A 98 -29.52 30.39 5.37
C LEU A 98 -30.26 30.51 6.72
N GLY A 99 -29.55 30.62 7.84
CA GLY A 99 -30.11 30.98 9.14
C GLY A 99 -30.12 29.87 10.21
N ASP A 100 -29.53 28.69 9.96
CA ASP A 100 -29.39 27.66 10.99
C ASP A 100 -28.24 28.02 11.95
N SER A 101 -28.57 28.50 13.15
CA SER A 101 -27.57 28.84 14.17
C SER A 101 -26.77 27.64 14.66
N THR A 102 -27.32 26.42 14.55
CA THR A 102 -26.66 25.18 14.98
C THR A 102 -25.49 24.84 14.05
N ALA A 103 -25.63 25.16 12.76
CA ALA A 103 -24.61 24.90 11.74
C ALA A 103 -23.30 25.65 12.01
N LYS A 104 -23.35 26.82 12.67
CA LYS A 104 -22.15 27.61 13.01
C LYS A 104 -21.17 26.86 13.91
N ASN A 105 -21.69 26.11 14.89
CA ASN A 105 -20.82 25.30 15.77
C ASN A 105 -20.12 24.20 14.96
N PHE A 106 -20.85 23.55 14.04
CA PHE A 106 -20.29 22.51 13.17
C PHE A 106 -19.30 23.06 12.15
N GLU A 107 -19.52 24.27 11.62
CA GLU A 107 -18.54 24.97 10.80
C GLU A 107 -17.23 25.18 11.58
N GLU A 108 -17.31 25.72 12.80
CA GLU A 108 -16.15 25.91 13.67
C GLU A 108 -15.45 24.59 14.00
N TRP A 109 -16.21 23.52 14.28
CA TRP A 109 -15.66 22.18 14.52
C TRP A 109 -15.01 21.60 13.28
N CYS A 110 -15.59 21.73 12.08
CA CYS A 110 -14.96 21.30 10.84
C CYS A 110 -13.63 22.02 10.63
N VAL A 111 -13.60 23.35 10.80
CA VAL A 111 -12.37 24.13 10.69
C VAL A 111 -11.34 23.69 11.73
N GLN A 112 -11.76 23.38 12.96
CA GLN A 112 -10.85 22.89 13.98
C GLN A 112 -10.33 21.48 13.68
N GLU A 113 -11.15 20.56 13.19
CA GLU A 113 -10.72 19.21 12.79
C GLU A 113 -9.76 19.25 11.60
N LEU A 114 -10.04 20.13 10.61
CA LEU A 114 -9.13 20.37 9.49
C LEU A 114 -7.81 20.98 9.96
N LYS A 115 -7.85 21.96 10.87
CA LYS A 115 -6.63 22.51 11.49
C LYS A 115 -5.89 21.46 12.30
N ASN A 116 -6.58 20.65 13.08
CA ASN A 116 -5.98 19.55 13.83
C ASN A 116 -5.32 18.54 12.87
N LYS A 117 -5.94 18.25 11.71
CA LYS A 117 -5.33 17.41 10.66
C LYS A 117 -4.07 18.04 10.05
N MET A 118 -3.99 19.37 10.01
CA MET A 118 -2.82 20.12 9.55
C MET A 118 -1.75 20.35 10.65
N GLU A 119 -2.14 20.41 11.93
CA GLU A 119 -1.29 20.73 13.09
C GLU A 119 -0.87 19.48 13.90
N GLN A 120 -1.58 18.36 13.77
CA GLN A 120 -1.12 17.09 14.29
C GLN A 120 0.04 16.59 13.43
N PRO A 121 1.20 16.21 14.02
CA PRO A 121 2.18 15.44 13.29
C PRO A 121 1.47 14.19 12.77
N PRO A 122 1.72 13.78 11.52
CA PRO A 122 0.93 12.73 10.91
C PRO A 122 0.91 11.49 11.80
N THR A 123 -0.26 10.89 11.98
CA THR A 123 -0.35 9.56 12.59
C THR A 123 0.48 8.60 11.74
N ASN A 124 1.49 8.00 12.37
CA ASN A 124 2.68 7.36 11.78
C ASN A 124 2.46 6.21 10.77
N ASP A 125 1.24 5.84 10.39
CA ASP A 125 1.03 4.69 9.50
C ASP A 125 0.61 5.09 8.07
N GLY A 126 -0.16 6.18 7.88
CA GLY A 126 -0.64 6.61 6.55
C GLY A 126 0.29 7.61 5.86
N ALA A 127 0.76 8.62 6.58
CA ALA A 127 1.67 9.62 6.02
C ALA A 127 3.12 9.13 5.91
N ASP A 128 3.48 8.07 6.64
CA ASP A 128 4.73 7.36 6.39
C ASP A 128 4.68 6.68 5.02
N LEU A 129 3.53 6.13 4.64
CA LEU A 129 3.34 5.48 3.34
C LEU A 129 3.38 6.49 2.17
N ASP A 130 2.65 7.60 2.28
CA ASP A 130 2.67 8.67 1.25
C ASP A 130 4.08 9.27 1.10
N LYS A 131 4.76 9.51 2.22
CA LYS A 131 6.14 10.02 2.22
C LYS A 131 7.11 8.99 1.64
N LYS A 132 7.03 7.72 2.04
CA LYS A 132 7.84 6.64 1.46
C LYS A 132 7.61 6.53 -0.04
N TRP A 133 6.36 6.69 -0.48
CA TRP A 133 6.00 6.58 -1.88
C TRP A 133 6.56 7.74 -2.66
N PHE A 134 6.44 8.95 -2.13
CA PHE A 134 7.03 10.15 -2.71
C PHE A 134 8.57 10.03 -2.79
N ASP A 135 9.22 9.66 -1.70
CA ASP A 135 10.68 9.50 -1.64
C ASP A 135 11.14 8.43 -2.64
N PHE A 136 10.44 7.29 -2.69
CA PHE A 136 10.73 6.22 -3.65
C PHE A 136 10.50 6.62 -5.10
N THR A 137 9.41 7.30 -5.43
CA THR A 137 9.09 7.56 -6.84
C THR A 137 9.79 8.81 -7.38
N SER A 138 10.08 9.80 -6.53
CA SER A 138 10.76 11.04 -6.92
C SER A 138 12.15 10.81 -7.51
N GLN A 139 12.88 9.78 -7.07
CA GLN A 139 14.20 9.47 -7.62
C GLN A 139 14.17 9.13 -9.12
N PHE A 140 13.07 8.55 -9.62
CA PHE A 140 12.92 8.26 -11.05
C PHE A 140 12.60 9.53 -11.83
N VAL A 141 11.90 10.48 -11.21
CA VAL A 141 11.70 11.84 -11.77
C VAL A 141 13.02 12.60 -11.83
N ASP A 142 13.86 12.49 -10.80
CA ASP A 142 15.21 13.06 -10.79
C ASP A 142 16.10 12.41 -11.86
N LYS A 143 16.06 11.08 -11.97
CA LYS A 143 16.79 10.34 -13.03
C LYS A 143 16.36 10.80 -14.42
N LEU A 144 15.05 10.96 -14.65
CA LEU A 144 14.52 11.47 -15.91
C LEU A 144 15.02 12.90 -16.18
N SER A 145 14.96 13.77 -15.18
CA SER A 145 15.39 15.16 -15.29
C SER A 145 16.88 15.28 -15.56
N ASN A 146 17.71 14.45 -14.93
CA ASN A 146 19.15 14.37 -15.14
C ASN A 146 19.54 13.84 -16.53
N ASN A 147 18.61 13.17 -17.23
CA ASN A 147 18.77 12.72 -18.61
C ASN A 147 17.97 13.59 -19.59
N GLU A 148 17.88 14.90 -19.33
CA GLU A 148 17.23 15.89 -20.21
C GLU A 148 15.75 15.58 -20.52
N ASN A 149 15.06 14.87 -19.63
CA ASN A 149 13.70 14.35 -19.82
C ASN A 149 13.55 13.33 -20.97
N ASP A 150 14.62 12.62 -21.34
CA ASP A 150 14.55 11.49 -22.25
C ASP A 150 14.02 10.24 -21.54
N TRP A 151 12.77 9.89 -21.81
CA TRP A 151 12.13 8.69 -21.26
C TRP A 151 12.86 7.39 -21.66
N ASN A 152 13.61 7.36 -22.76
CA ASN A 152 14.37 6.18 -23.17
C ASN A 152 15.60 5.91 -22.30
N ALA A 153 16.00 6.87 -21.45
CA ALA A 153 17.07 6.70 -20.47
C ALA A 153 16.63 5.92 -19.21
N LEU A 154 15.32 5.68 -19.06
CA LEU A 154 14.71 4.93 -17.97
C LEU A 154 14.29 3.53 -18.44
N SER A 155 14.34 2.56 -17.53
CA SER A 155 13.73 1.24 -17.75
C SER A 155 12.20 1.35 -17.81
N GLU A 156 11.52 0.30 -18.29
CA GLU A 156 10.05 0.31 -18.43
C GLU A 156 9.33 0.63 -17.11
N HIS A 157 9.77 0.04 -16.00
CA HIS A 157 9.20 0.27 -14.68
C HIS A 157 9.57 1.66 -14.12
N GLU A 158 10.79 2.14 -14.39
CA GLU A 158 11.19 3.48 -13.97
C GLU A 158 10.37 4.56 -14.69
N GLN A 159 10.08 4.37 -15.98
CA GLN A 159 9.18 5.24 -16.74
C GLN A 159 7.79 5.28 -16.10
N GLU A 160 7.25 4.11 -15.72
CA GLU A 160 5.95 3.98 -15.07
C GLU A 160 5.91 4.73 -13.73
N LEU A 161 6.92 4.54 -12.87
CA LEU A 161 6.98 5.16 -11.56
C LEU A 161 7.19 6.69 -11.63
N ALA A 162 8.04 7.16 -12.54
CA ALA A 162 8.22 8.60 -12.77
C ALA A 162 6.94 9.25 -13.32
N ALA A 163 6.21 8.56 -14.21
CA ALA A 163 4.94 9.06 -14.74
C ALA A 163 3.81 9.02 -13.70
N LEU A 164 3.78 7.99 -12.85
CA LEU A 164 2.81 7.87 -11.76
C LEU A 164 3.00 8.98 -10.72
N TRP A 165 4.25 9.31 -10.36
CA TRP A 165 4.55 10.48 -9.52
C TRP A 165 4.02 11.78 -10.14
N LYS A 166 4.32 12.01 -11.42
CA LYS A 166 3.88 13.23 -12.13
C LYS A 166 2.36 13.32 -12.19
N LEU A 167 1.69 12.18 -12.39
CA LEU A 167 0.23 12.09 -12.39
C LEU A 167 -0.33 12.47 -11.02
N GLU A 168 0.07 11.79 -9.95
CA GLU A 168 -0.44 12.05 -8.60
C GLU A 168 -0.21 13.52 -8.19
N MET A 169 1.00 14.04 -8.40
CA MET A 169 1.34 15.40 -7.98
C MET A 169 0.51 16.48 -8.68
N ASP A 170 0.23 16.32 -9.97
CA ASP A 170 -0.54 17.31 -10.72
C ASP A 170 -2.05 17.10 -10.55
N MET A 171 -2.54 15.86 -10.44
CA MET A 171 -3.96 15.57 -10.21
C MET A 171 -4.47 16.20 -8.92
N TYR A 172 -3.70 16.17 -7.83
CA TYR A 172 -4.10 16.78 -6.55
C TYR A 172 -3.78 18.28 -6.42
N ASN A 173 -3.24 18.91 -7.48
CA ASN A 173 -2.90 20.33 -7.48
C ASN A 173 -3.73 21.13 -8.49
N GLY A 174 -3.77 20.69 -9.75
CA GLY A 174 -4.52 21.34 -10.82
C GLY A 174 -5.24 20.38 -11.76
N GLY A 175 -5.41 19.12 -11.34
CA GLY A 175 -6.16 18.12 -12.07
C GLY A 175 -5.50 17.65 -13.35
N PHE A 176 -6.29 16.96 -14.18
CA PHE A 176 -5.80 16.32 -15.39
C PHE A 176 -5.20 17.30 -16.40
N LEU A 177 -5.79 18.49 -16.55
CA LEU A 177 -5.26 19.49 -17.48
C LEU A 177 -3.87 19.95 -17.07
N GLN A 178 -3.59 20.12 -15.78
CA GLN A 178 -2.24 20.44 -15.31
C GLN A 178 -1.26 19.29 -15.65
N PHE A 179 -1.63 18.05 -15.33
CA PHE A 179 -0.82 16.87 -15.63
C PHE A 179 -0.50 16.78 -17.13
N PHE A 180 -1.52 16.81 -17.97
CA PHE A 180 -1.34 16.65 -19.40
C PHE A 180 -0.58 17.82 -20.02
N CYS A 181 -0.91 19.06 -19.63
CA CYS A 181 -0.27 20.24 -20.22
C CYS A 181 1.20 20.39 -19.80
N ASN A 182 1.59 19.86 -18.64
CA ASN A 182 2.97 19.86 -18.19
C ASN A 182 3.82 18.78 -18.89
N TRP A 183 3.27 17.59 -19.12
CA TRP A 183 4.09 16.41 -19.43
C TRP A 183 3.78 15.74 -20.78
N GLY A 184 2.62 16.00 -21.36
CA GLY A 184 2.22 15.55 -22.69
C GLY A 184 2.03 14.04 -22.85
N THR A 185 1.84 13.63 -24.11
CA THR A 185 1.41 12.27 -24.50
C THR A 185 2.36 11.16 -24.06
N ALA A 186 3.68 11.40 -24.05
CA ALA A 186 4.64 10.38 -23.61
C ALA A 186 4.44 10.02 -22.13
N CYS A 187 4.37 11.03 -21.25
CA CYS A 187 4.11 10.82 -19.83
C CYS A 187 2.74 10.20 -19.58
N TYR A 188 1.71 10.65 -20.31
CA TYR A 188 0.37 10.05 -20.26
C TYR A 188 0.40 8.55 -20.58
N GLY A 189 1.10 8.14 -21.65
CA GLY A 189 1.20 6.73 -22.02
C GLY A 189 1.88 5.87 -20.95
N HIS A 190 2.93 6.38 -20.31
CA HIS A 190 3.60 5.71 -19.20
C HIS A 190 2.70 5.61 -17.95
N ALA A 191 1.95 6.67 -17.63
CA ALA A 191 1.01 6.67 -16.51
C ALA A 191 -0.14 5.67 -16.72
N VAL A 192 -0.70 5.62 -17.94
CA VAL A 192 -1.71 4.60 -18.32
C VAL A 192 -1.16 3.19 -18.15
N ARG A 193 0.08 2.94 -18.60
CA ARG A 193 0.73 1.64 -18.42
C ARG A 193 0.93 1.28 -16.95
N ALA A 194 1.34 2.25 -16.13
CA ALA A 194 1.47 2.08 -14.68
C ALA A 194 0.12 1.70 -14.02
N LEU A 195 -0.94 2.46 -14.30
CA LEU A 195 -2.29 2.20 -13.76
C LEU A 195 -2.83 0.82 -14.18
N MET A 196 -2.56 0.40 -15.42
CA MET A 196 -2.89 -0.96 -15.90
C MET A 196 -2.14 -2.03 -15.09
N ARG A 197 -0.84 -1.84 -14.83
CA ARG A 197 -0.02 -2.78 -14.05
C ARG A 197 -0.50 -2.88 -12.60
N LEU A 198 -0.88 -1.75 -12.01
CA LEU A 198 -1.48 -1.69 -10.67
C LEU A 198 -2.89 -2.32 -10.60
N LYS A 199 -3.53 -2.56 -11.74
CA LYS A 199 -4.97 -2.89 -11.81
C LYS A 199 -5.81 -1.83 -11.08
N ALA A 200 -5.49 -0.56 -11.29
CA ALA A 200 -6.21 0.60 -10.77
C ALA A 200 -7.31 0.99 -11.77
N THR A 201 -8.39 0.20 -11.81
CA THR A 201 -9.36 0.23 -12.92
C THR A 201 -10.21 1.49 -12.96
N GLU A 202 -10.53 2.07 -11.80
CA GLU A 202 -11.37 3.27 -11.73
C GLU A 202 -10.54 4.50 -12.15
N SER A 203 -9.34 4.64 -11.60
CA SER A 203 -8.39 5.71 -11.90
C SER A 203 -7.98 5.66 -13.36
N LEU A 204 -7.70 4.46 -13.90
CA LEU A 204 -7.42 4.26 -15.32
C LEU A 204 -8.57 4.74 -16.21
N ALA A 205 -9.82 4.38 -15.87
CA ALA A 205 -10.98 4.78 -16.65
C ALA A 205 -11.18 6.30 -16.64
N VAL A 206 -10.95 6.96 -15.50
CA VAL A 206 -11.00 8.42 -15.37
C VAL A 206 -9.95 9.07 -16.27
N ILE A 207 -8.68 8.67 -16.14
CA ILE A 207 -7.56 9.25 -16.91
C ILE A 207 -7.73 9.05 -18.42
N GLN A 208 -8.20 7.87 -18.85
CA GLN A 208 -8.50 7.62 -20.26
C GLN A 208 -9.67 8.48 -20.75
N LYS A 209 -10.73 8.63 -19.95
CA LYS A 209 -11.88 9.46 -20.31
C LYS A 209 -11.50 10.93 -20.46
N GLN A 210 -10.65 11.45 -19.58
CA GLN A 210 -10.16 12.82 -19.66
C GLN A 210 -9.28 13.04 -20.91
N TYR A 211 -8.47 12.04 -21.29
CA TYR A 211 -7.71 12.09 -22.53
C TYR A 211 -8.60 12.06 -23.78
N GLU A 212 -9.61 11.19 -23.82
CA GLU A 212 -10.58 11.12 -24.93
C GLU A 212 -11.26 12.48 -25.18
N ILE A 213 -11.51 13.25 -24.12
CA ILE A 213 -12.11 14.59 -24.25
C ILE A 213 -11.17 15.53 -25.01
N ILE A 214 -9.86 15.48 -24.77
CA ILE A 214 -8.89 16.36 -25.43
C ILE A 214 -8.32 15.79 -26.73
N GLU A 215 -8.53 14.50 -27.02
CA GLU A 215 -7.96 13.80 -28.19
C GLU A 215 -8.32 14.48 -29.52
N HIS A 216 -9.53 15.04 -29.62
CA HIS A 216 -9.98 15.76 -30.82
C HIS A 216 -9.17 17.03 -31.13
N LEU A 217 -8.34 17.50 -30.20
CA LEU A 217 -7.49 18.67 -30.33
C LEU A 217 -6.07 18.35 -30.83
N GLU A 218 -5.66 17.08 -30.90
CA GLU A 218 -4.28 16.69 -31.26
C GLU A 218 -3.82 17.22 -32.63
N ASP A 219 -4.72 17.24 -33.61
CA ASP A 219 -4.44 17.72 -34.98
C ASP A 219 -4.73 19.22 -35.17
N ASN A 220 -5.10 19.94 -34.10
CA ASN A 220 -5.41 21.36 -34.18
C ASN A 220 -4.14 22.20 -34.35
N LYS A 221 -3.93 22.72 -35.56
CA LYS A 221 -2.75 23.53 -35.92
C LYS A 221 -2.66 24.88 -35.22
N GLU A 222 -3.73 25.34 -34.56
CA GLU A 222 -3.74 26.59 -33.78
C GLU A 222 -3.22 26.38 -32.34
N ILE A 223 -3.01 25.14 -31.91
CA ILE A 223 -2.40 24.79 -30.63
C ILE A 223 -0.88 24.71 -30.85
N GLU A 224 -0.13 25.70 -30.34
CA GLU A 224 1.33 25.74 -30.47
C GLU A 224 2.02 25.10 -29.27
N LYS A 225 1.35 25.10 -28.11
CA LYS A 225 1.83 24.53 -26.84
C LYS A 225 0.70 23.76 -26.17
N LEU A 226 1.07 22.78 -25.35
CA LEU A 226 0.06 21.99 -24.61
C LEU A 226 -0.82 22.87 -23.71
N TRP A 227 -0.25 23.89 -23.08
CA TRP A 227 -1.01 24.87 -22.27
C TRP A 227 -1.97 25.77 -23.07
N ASP A 228 -2.01 25.66 -24.39
CA ASP A 228 -3.05 26.32 -25.19
C ASP A 228 -4.36 25.51 -25.18
N ILE A 229 -4.30 24.19 -24.91
CA ILE A 229 -5.44 23.25 -24.91
C ILE A 229 -6.65 23.78 -24.12
N PRO A 230 -6.52 24.30 -22.89
CA PRO A 230 -7.68 24.78 -22.12
C PRO A 230 -8.47 25.90 -22.82
N ASN A 231 -7.84 26.66 -23.72
CA ASN A 231 -8.52 27.73 -24.47
C ASN A 231 -9.41 27.21 -25.61
N TYR A 232 -9.27 25.94 -25.99
CA TYR A 232 -10.02 25.30 -27.07
C TYR A 232 -11.07 24.30 -26.58
N LEU A 233 -11.18 24.12 -25.25
CA LEU A 233 -12.24 23.32 -24.65
C LEU A 233 -13.56 24.10 -24.63
N THR A 234 -14.65 23.39 -24.88
CA THR A 234 -15.98 23.93 -24.57
C THR A 234 -16.20 23.97 -23.06
N ASP A 235 -17.10 24.84 -22.60
CA ASP A 235 -17.47 24.91 -21.17
C ASP A 235 -17.93 23.55 -20.61
N ALA A 236 -18.56 22.70 -21.44
CA ALA A 236 -19.02 21.38 -21.05
C ALA A 236 -17.85 20.39 -20.86
N GLU A 237 -16.85 20.43 -21.73
CA GLU A 237 -15.65 19.58 -21.63
C GLU A 237 -14.79 19.99 -20.45
N GLN A 238 -14.60 21.30 -20.26
CA GLN A 238 -13.88 21.83 -19.09
C GLN A 238 -14.57 21.42 -17.78
N HIS A 239 -15.91 21.51 -17.73
CA HIS A 239 -16.68 21.07 -16.58
C HIS A 239 -16.56 19.55 -16.34
N GLU A 240 -16.66 18.74 -17.38
CA GLU A 240 -16.53 17.28 -17.27
C GLU A 240 -15.13 16.88 -16.77
N ILE A 241 -14.07 17.53 -17.24
CA ILE A 241 -12.72 17.25 -16.77
C ILE A 241 -12.55 17.68 -15.30
N SER A 242 -12.80 18.94 -14.98
CA SER A 242 -12.37 19.54 -13.70
C SER A 242 -13.36 19.36 -12.55
N GLU A 243 -14.65 19.30 -12.84
CA GLU A 243 -15.70 19.28 -11.81
C GLU A 243 -16.37 17.90 -11.68
N VAL A 244 -16.03 16.95 -12.56
CA VAL A 244 -16.59 15.59 -12.54
C VAL A 244 -15.48 14.56 -12.44
N LEU A 245 -14.58 14.50 -13.43
CA LEU A 245 -13.58 13.44 -13.53
C LEU A 245 -12.43 13.63 -12.54
N ASP A 246 -11.91 14.85 -12.35
CA ASP A 246 -10.89 15.12 -11.33
C ASP A 246 -11.40 14.75 -9.92
N LEU A 247 -12.65 15.10 -9.60
CA LEU A 247 -13.27 14.73 -8.31
C LEU A 247 -13.41 13.21 -8.14
N GLN A 248 -13.72 12.48 -9.22
CA GLN A 248 -13.80 11.01 -9.20
C GLN A 248 -12.42 10.38 -8.97
N TYR A 249 -11.36 10.97 -9.51
CA TYR A 249 -9.99 10.53 -9.25
C TYR A 249 -9.64 10.68 -7.76
N TRP A 250 -9.97 11.83 -7.16
CA TRP A 250 -9.65 12.13 -5.76
C TRP A 250 -10.36 11.26 -4.73
N ASP A 251 -11.44 10.58 -5.10
CA ASP A 251 -12.04 9.55 -4.24
C ASP A 251 -11.06 8.37 -3.98
N ASN A 252 -9.97 8.26 -4.75
CA ASN A 252 -8.84 7.33 -4.57
C ASN A 252 -9.28 5.89 -4.24
N LYS A 253 -10.29 5.38 -4.96
CA LYS A 253 -10.85 4.04 -4.71
C LYS A 253 -9.85 2.91 -4.96
N ASP A 254 -8.85 3.18 -5.79
CA ASP A 254 -7.85 2.19 -6.18
C ASP A 254 -6.65 2.11 -5.22
N GLN A 255 -6.48 3.05 -4.28
CA GLN A 255 -5.34 3.02 -3.34
C GLN A 255 -3.99 2.91 -4.08
N ILE A 256 -3.75 3.85 -5.01
CA ILE A 256 -2.61 3.83 -5.95
C ILE A 256 -1.27 3.68 -5.21
N ILE A 257 -1.13 4.41 -4.11
CA ILE A 257 0.08 4.44 -3.29
C ILE A 257 0.38 3.04 -2.71
N GLU A 258 -0.60 2.44 -2.04
CA GLU A 258 -0.52 1.11 -1.45
C GLU A 258 -0.19 0.04 -2.51
N LYS A 259 -0.90 0.09 -3.64
CA LYS A 259 -0.69 -0.84 -4.75
C LYS A 259 0.70 -0.71 -5.36
N THR A 260 1.28 0.49 -5.36
CA THR A 260 2.63 0.71 -5.88
C THR A 260 3.65 -0.13 -5.12
N PHE A 261 3.58 -0.14 -3.79
CA PHE A 261 4.49 -0.94 -2.96
C PHE A 261 4.31 -2.45 -3.14
N THR A 262 3.11 -2.89 -3.52
CA THR A 262 2.84 -4.32 -3.74
C THR A 262 3.35 -4.78 -5.11
N VAL A 263 3.17 -3.95 -6.13
CA VAL A 263 3.44 -4.33 -7.53
C VAL A 263 4.88 -4.05 -7.95
N TYR A 264 5.53 -3.06 -7.35
CA TYR A 264 6.91 -2.69 -7.62
C TYR A 264 7.84 -3.03 -6.44
N ALA A 265 7.46 -3.99 -5.59
CA ALA A 265 8.24 -4.42 -4.44
C ALA A 265 9.70 -4.75 -4.82
N ASP A 266 9.92 -5.48 -5.92
CA ASP A 266 11.26 -5.82 -6.38
C ASP A 266 12.13 -4.59 -6.70
N LEU A 267 11.53 -3.48 -7.13
CA LEU A 267 12.26 -2.22 -7.36
C LEU A 267 12.45 -1.42 -6.09
N MET A 268 11.51 -1.49 -5.13
CA MET A 268 11.70 -0.93 -3.80
C MET A 268 12.91 -1.58 -3.13
N ASP A 269 12.98 -2.91 -3.19
CA ASP A 269 14.06 -3.71 -2.60
C ASP A 269 15.42 -3.38 -3.23
N ASN A 270 15.44 -2.98 -4.51
CA ASN A 270 16.65 -2.55 -5.21
C ASN A 270 16.98 -1.04 -5.07
N ASN A 271 16.05 -0.19 -4.62
CA ASN A 271 16.22 1.27 -4.51
C ASN A 271 16.15 1.82 -3.07
N GLU A 272 15.93 1.00 -2.05
CA GLU A 272 16.15 1.35 -0.64
C GLU A 272 17.65 1.47 -0.28
N GLY A 273 18.44 2.09 -1.16
CA GLY A 273 19.85 2.34 -0.94
C GLY A 273 20.11 3.69 -0.26
N ASN A 274 19.74 3.86 1.02
CA ASN A 274 20.60 4.62 1.98
C ASN A 274 20.22 4.54 3.48
N THR A 275 19.70 3.41 3.93
CA THR A 275 19.96 2.95 5.32
C THR A 275 20.23 1.47 5.19
N GLU A 276 21.37 1.01 5.70
CA GLU A 276 21.87 -0.36 5.68
C GLU A 276 20.78 -1.39 6.06
N ARG A 277 19.94 -1.83 5.10
CA ARG A 277 19.13 -3.03 5.28
C ARG A 277 19.92 -4.20 4.73
N LYS A 278 20.34 -5.03 5.68
CA LYS A 278 21.10 -6.25 5.47
C LYS A 278 20.17 -7.31 4.90
N SER A 279 20.59 -7.95 3.81
CA SER A 279 19.85 -9.04 3.20
C SER A 279 19.72 -10.22 4.16
N THR A 280 18.50 -10.68 4.40
CA THR A 280 18.20 -11.83 5.27
C THR A 280 17.88 -13.09 4.48
N LEU A 281 17.92 -13.05 3.15
CA LEU A 281 17.54 -14.15 2.26
C LEU A 281 16.13 -14.71 2.50
N ASN A 282 15.25 -13.98 3.19
CA ASN A 282 13.90 -14.43 3.54
C ASN A 282 12.92 -14.56 2.36
N GLN A 283 13.33 -14.10 1.17
CA GLN A 283 12.57 -14.27 -0.08
C GLN A 283 13.13 -15.39 -0.97
N ILE A 284 14.15 -16.12 -0.51
CA ILE A 284 14.80 -17.21 -1.26
C ILE A 284 14.23 -18.55 -0.81
N ALA A 285 13.64 -19.29 -1.74
CA ALA A 285 13.18 -20.65 -1.48
C ALA A 285 14.36 -21.64 -1.49
N TRP A 286 14.56 -22.42 -0.44
CA TRP A 286 15.53 -23.52 -0.46
C TRP A 286 15.11 -24.63 0.49
N SER A 287 15.57 -25.85 0.26
CA SER A 287 15.33 -26.97 1.17
C SER A 287 16.64 -27.66 1.50
N PHE A 288 16.91 -27.82 2.80
CA PHE A 288 18.05 -28.57 3.30
C PHE A 288 17.88 -30.06 3.02
N SER A 289 18.98 -30.72 2.68
CA SER A 289 19.01 -32.14 2.36
C SER A 289 20.33 -32.75 2.83
N SER A 290 20.45 -34.08 2.71
CA SER A 290 21.69 -34.79 3.05
C SER A 290 22.77 -34.72 1.95
N GLU A 291 22.51 -34.00 0.85
CA GLU A 291 23.44 -33.87 -0.27
C GLU A 291 24.47 -32.77 0.01
N ALA A 292 25.75 -33.13 0.11
CA ALA A 292 26.81 -32.14 0.31
C ALA A 292 27.37 -31.63 -1.03
N TYR A 293 27.51 -30.32 -1.17
CA TYR A 293 28.01 -29.67 -2.37
C TYR A 293 29.47 -29.25 -2.23
N THR A 294 30.28 -29.53 -3.24
CA THR A 294 31.66 -29.03 -3.34
C THR A 294 31.89 -28.15 -4.58
N ASP A 295 30.92 -28.14 -5.49
CA ASP A 295 30.92 -27.31 -6.68
C ASP A 295 29.87 -26.21 -6.52
N ALA A 296 30.33 -24.98 -6.31
CA ALA A 296 29.46 -23.82 -6.11
C ALA A 296 28.61 -23.50 -7.35
N ALA A 297 29.08 -23.81 -8.57
CA ALA A 297 28.32 -23.57 -9.78
C ALA A 297 27.15 -24.56 -9.90
N LEU A 298 27.37 -25.83 -9.53
CA LEU A 298 26.29 -26.80 -9.46
C LEU A 298 25.25 -26.41 -8.40
N PHE A 299 25.69 -26.01 -7.20
CA PHE A 299 24.78 -25.56 -6.16
C PHE A 299 23.97 -24.33 -6.60
N ASP A 300 24.60 -23.36 -7.27
CA ASP A 300 23.93 -22.19 -7.85
C ASP A 300 22.83 -22.60 -8.86
N GLU A 301 23.14 -23.55 -9.74
CA GLU A 301 22.16 -24.11 -10.69
C GLU A 301 20.96 -24.75 -9.99
N GLU A 302 21.19 -25.47 -8.89
CA GLU A 302 20.13 -26.10 -8.12
C GLU A 302 19.28 -25.10 -7.34
N VAL A 303 19.88 -24.09 -6.72
CA VAL A 303 19.13 -23.00 -6.06
C VAL A 303 18.27 -22.27 -7.09
N MET A 304 18.82 -21.94 -8.27
CA MET A 304 18.06 -21.32 -9.36
C MET A 304 16.92 -22.22 -9.85
N GLN A 305 17.12 -23.53 -9.93
CA GLN A 305 16.06 -24.45 -10.34
C GLN A 305 14.97 -24.53 -9.27
N TYR A 306 15.34 -24.59 -7.99
CA TYR A 306 14.39 -24.61 -6.89
C TYR A 306 13.57 -23.32 -6.82
N GLN A 307 14.16 -22.14 -7.05
CA GLN A 307 13.41 -20.88 -7.19
C GLN A 307 12.33 -20.99 -8.27
N LYS A 308 12.68 -21.54 -9.45
CA LYS A 308 11.71 -21.70 -10.57
C LYS A 308 10.60 -22.68 -10.22
N ASP A 309 10.92 -23.74 -9.50
CA ASP A 309 9.94 -24.76 -9.11
C ASP A 309 8.91 -24.20 -8.12
N ILE A 310 9.33 -23.30 -7.21
CA ILE A 310 8.46 -22.69 -6.20
C ILE A 310 7.77 -21.40 -6.68
N PHE A 311 8.52 -20.48 -7.29
CA PHE A 311 8.04 -19.15 -7.66
C PHE A 311 7.76 -18.97 -9.17
N GLY A 312 8.15 -19.93 -10.01
CA GLY A 312 8.02 -19.83 -11.47
C GLY A 312 9.10 -18.97 -12.14
N SER A 313 10.00 -18.35 -11.38
CA SER A 313 11.16 -17.58 -11.87
C SER A 313 12.34 -17.71 -10.89
N ALA A 314 13.55 -17.37 -11.34
CA ALA A 314 14.75 -17.27 -10.50
C ALA A 314 15.22 -15.82 -10.31
N GLU A 315 14.40 -14.83 -10.65
CA GLU A 315 14.81 -13.41 -10.65
C GLU A 315 15.14 -12.88 -9.25
N ARG A 316 14.60 -13.52 -8.20
CA ARG A 316 14.88 -13.21 -6.80
C ARG A 316 16.28 -13.63 -6.34
N TRP A 317 16.90 -14.59 -7.04
CA TRP A 317 18.19 -15.13 -6.62
C TRP A 317 19.34 -14.35 -7.24
N ASN A 318 20.11 -13.67 -6.39
CA ASN A 318 21.36 -13.03 -6.77
C ASN A 318 22.54 -13.68 -6.03
N PRO A 319 23.28 -14.61 -6.66
CA PRO A 319 24.33 -15.37 -5.98
C PRO A 319 25.52 -14.50 -5.51
N ASN A 320 25.69 -13.32 -6.11
CA ASN A 320 26.80 -12.40 -5.83
C ASN A 320 26.43 -11.28 -4.84
N GLU A 321 25.18 -11.23 -4.37
CA GLU A 321 24.76 -10.28 -3.35
C GLU A 321 25.57 -10.49 -2.06
N ILE A 322 26.08 -9.40 -1.47
CA ILE A 322 26.77 -9.47 -0.18
C ILE A 322 25.72 -9.50 0.92
N VAL A 323 25.55 -10.66 1.55
CA VAL A 323 24.55 -10.87 2.61
C VAL A 323 25.10 -10.52 3.98
N LEU A 324 26.38 -10.82 4.22
CA LEU A 324 27.04 -10.59 5.51
C LEU A 324 28.40 -9.92 5.28
N ASP A 325 28.50 -8.65 5.64
CA ASP A 325 29.75 -7.88 5.57
C ASP A 325 30.64 -8.12 6.79
N ALA A 326 31.11 -9.37 6.94
CA ALA A 326 32.02 -9.78 8.01
C ALA A 326 32.93 -10.93 7.57
N SER A 327 34.19 -10.91 8.01
CA SER A 327 35.18 -11.94 7.67
C SER A 327 34.92 -13.30 8.35
N ALA A 328 34.17 -13.29 9.45
CA ALA A 328 33.74 -14.47 10.19
C ALA A 328 32.40 -14.20 10.88
N VAL A 329 31.54 -15.21 10.90
CA VAL A 329 30.22 -15.19 11.54
C VAL A 329 29.95 -16.53 12.21
N GLN A 330 28.91 -16.58 13.03
CA GLN A 330 28.33 -17.82 13.51
C GLN A 330 26.92 -17.99 12.93
N ILE A 331 26.52 -19.23 12.72
CA ILE A 331 25.11 -19.57 12.50
C ILE A 331 24.61 -20.40 13.69
N GLN A 332 23.34 -20.23 14.02
CA GLN A 332 22.64 -21.01 15.04
C GLN A 332 21.47 -21.71 14.36
N TYR A 333 21.33 -23.01 14.59
CA TYR A 333 20.25 -23.82 14.04
C TYR A 333 19.92 -24.97 14.97
N GLU A 334 18.73 -25.51 14.81
CA GLU A 334 18.21 -26.62 15.59
C GLU A 334 18.39 -27.93 14.82
N ALA A 335 18.79 -28.99 15.51
CA ALA A 335 18.96 -30.31 14.92
C ALA A 335 18.87 -31.41 15.99
N TRP A 336 18.64 -32.64 15.54
CA TRP A 336 18.75 -33.84 16.38
C TRP A 336 20.13 -34.47 16.22
N ILE A 337 20.76 -34.79 17.36
CA ILE A 337 22.02 -35.53 17.42
C ILE A 337 21.93 -36.68 18.43
N MET A 338 22.68 -37.76 18.20
CA MET A 338 22.64 -38.94 19.08
C MET A 338 23.69 -38.88 20.18
N LYS A 339 24.81 -38.20 19.92
CA LYS A 339 25.99 -38.17 20.80
C LYS A 339 26.86 -36.95 20.50
N PRO A 340 27.74 -36.55 21.45
CA PRO A 340 28.61 -35.39 21.25
C PRO A 340 29.51 -35.47 20.01
N SER A 341 29.87 -36.68 19.55
CA SER A 341 30.73 -36.87 18.37
C SER A 341 30.04 -36.60 17.03
N ASP A 342 28.73 -36.33 17.03
CA ASP A 342 27.99 -35.97 15.82
C ASP A 342 28.15 -34.47 15.48
N LEU A 343 28.69 -33.70 16.43
CA LEU A 343 29.12 -32.32 16.21
C LEU A 343 30.36 -32.28 15.31
N LEU A 344 30.35 -31.36 14.35
CA LEU A 344 31.49 -31.05 13.48
C LEU A 344 32.53 -30.22 14.25
N GLU A 345 33.77 -30.17 13.74
CA GLU A 345 34.89 -29.49 14.42
C GLU A 345 34.64 -27.99 14.65
N ASN A 346 33.81 -27.36 13.80
CA ASN A 346 33.43 -25.95 13.91
C ASN A 346 32.11 -25.73 14.67
N GLU A 347 31.53 -26.77 15.27
CA GLU A 347 30.27 -26.72 16.00
C GLU A 347 30.47 -26.79 17.51
N ARG A 348 29.50 -26.26 18.23
CA ARG A 348 29.31 -26.42 19.68
C ARG A 348 27.83 -26.30 20.02
N LEU A 349 27.45 -26.80 21.19
CA LEU A 349 26.12 -26.53 21.75
C LEU A 349 26.09 -25.13 22.37
N ILE A 350 24.90 -24.54 22.46
CA ILE A 350 24.68 -23.36 23.31
C ILE A 350 24.81 -23.74 24.80
N SER A 351 25.09 -22.76 25.66
CA SER A 351 25.35 -23.00 27.08
C SER A 351 24.19 -23.67 27.84
N GLU A 352 22.97 -23.56 27.32
CA GLU A 352 21.78 -24.17 27.92
C GLU A 352 21.69 -25.69 27.65
N ASP A 353 22.40 -26.18 26.63
CA ASP A 353 22.36 -27.57 26.17
C ASP A 353 23.65 -28.36 26.51
N GLU A 354 24.63 -27.77 27.20
CA GLU A 354 25.91 -28.44 27.50
C GLU A 354 25.74 -29.74 28.30
N ASP A 355 24.74 -29.79 29.18
CA ASP A 355 24.43 -30.95 30.03
C ASP A 355 23.33 -31.86 29.42
N ILE A 356 22.89 -31.63 28.17
CA ILE A 356 21.73 -32.34 27.58
C ILE A 356 21.92 -33.86 27.52
N PHE A 357 23.17 -34.31 27.36
CA PHE A 357 23.52 -35.73 27.33
C PHE A 357 23.47 -36.44 28.69
N ASP A 358 23.28 -35.71 29.79
CA ASP A 358 23.03 -36.30 31.11
C ASP A 358 21.55 -36.72 31.27
N GLY A 359 20.68 -36.34 30.32
CA GLY A 359 19.27 -36.72 30.26
C GLY A 359 18.96 -37.95 29.39
N GLU A 360 17.69 -38.35 29.34
CA GLU A 360 17.19 -39.39 28.42
C GLU A 360 16.87 -38.76 27.05
N ALA A 361 17.45 -39.31 25.98
CA ALA A 361 17.09 -38.99 24.59
C ALA A 361 15.67 -39.49 24.25
N ASP A 362 15.04 -38.87 23.26
CA ASP A 362 13.86 -39.45 22.60
C ASP A 362 14.28 -40.53 21.57
N ASP A 363 13.31 -41.06 20.81
CA ASP A 363 13.57 -42.10 19.80
C ASP A 363 14.41 -41.58 18.60
N GLU A 364 14.48 -40.26 18.41
CA GLU A 364 15.15 -39.56 17.30
C GLU A 364 16.48 -38.90 17.73
N GLY A 365 16.74 -38.77 19.04
CA GLY A 365 17.98 -38.31 19.64
C GLY A 365 17.78 -37.22 20.69
N TYR A 366 18.73 -36.29 20.74
CA TYR A 366 18.63 -35.06 21.51
C TYR A 366 18.42 -33.92 20.53
N GLN A 367 17.27 -33.25 20.62
CA GLN A 367 17.05 -31.96 19.97
C GLN A 367 17.93 -30.92 20.65
N VAL A 368 18.79 -30.27 19.89
CA VAL A 368 19.79 -29.32 20.40
C VAL A 368 19.85 -28.07 19.53
N GLU A 369 20.25 -26.96 20.13
CA GLU A 369 20.69 -25.78 19.39
C GLU A 369 22.21 -25.79 19.20
N ILE A 370 22.63 -25.81 17.93
CA ILE A 370 24.02 -25.88 17.51
C ILE A 370 24.47 -24.51 16.99
N VAL A 371 25.63 -24.07 17.44
CA VAL A 371 26.33 -22.89 16.91
C VAL A 371 27.52 -23.35 16.07
N ALA A 372 27.55 -22.98 14.80
CA ALA A 372 28.64 -23.29 13.88
C ALA A 372 29.38 -22.02 13.44
N GLN A 373 30.72 -22.06 13.44
CA GLN A 373 31.56 -20.95 13.00
C GLN A 373 31.87 -21.01 11.51
N PHE A 374 31.64 -19.90 10.80
CA PHE A 374 31.99 -19.72 9.40
C PHE A 374 33.07 -18.66 9.21
N LYS A 375 33.89 -18.86 8.18
CA LYS A 375 34.84 -17.87 7.65
C LYS A 375 34.53 -17.62 6.19
N ALA A 376 34.59 -16.36 5.80
CA ALA A 376 34.42 -15.92 4.43
C ALA A 376 35.59 -16.45 3.58
N ASP A 377 35.31 -17.00 2.42
CA ASP A 377 36.30 -17.57 1.50
C ASP A 377 37.23 -16.48 0.96
N ASN A 378 36.71 -15.27 0.77
CA ASN A 378 37.49 -14.08 0.40
C ASN A 378 38.14 -13.38 1.61
N GLY A 379 37.86 -13.84 2.84
CA GLY A 379 38.36 -13.28 4.10
C GLY A 379 37.76 -11.93 4.51
N GLN A 380 36.68 -11.47 3.86
CA GLN A 380 36.08 -10.15 4.09
C GLN A 380 34.56 -10.21 4.32
N ASN A 381 33.83 -10.91 3.46
CA ASN A 381 32.36 -10.95 3.49
C ASN A 381 31.82 -12.21 2.79
N PHE A 382 30.55 -12.53 3.05
CA PHE A 382 29.87 -13.68 2.45
C PHE A 382 28.92 -13.22 1.35
N SER A 383 29.01 -13.86 0.19
CA SER A 383 27.94 -13.74 -0.82
C SER A 383 26.75 -14.64 -0.46
N ALA A 384 25.59 -14.38 -1.06
CA ALA A 384 24.40 -15.22 -0.89
C ALA A 384 24.69 -16.70 -1.22
N LEU A 385 25.37 -16.95 -2.35
CA LEU A 385 25.75 -18.29 -2.79
C LEU A 385 26.68 -18.99 -1.78
N GLU A 386 27.73 -18.29 -1.37
CA GLU A 386 28.71 -18.82 -0.42
C GLU A 386 28.04 -19.16 0.91
N PHE A 387 27.26 -18.23 1.45
CA PHE A 387 26.60 -18.39 2.74
C PHE A 387 25.61 -19.56 2.72
N LEU A 388 24.70 -19.60 1.73
CA LEU A 388 23.68 -20.62 1.64
C LEU A 388 24.29 -22.02 1.43
N MET A 389 25.34 -22.14 0.61
CA MET A 389 26.05 -23.41 0.41
C MET A 389 26.74 -23.88 1.70
N LYS A 390 27.39 -22.98 2.44
CA LYS A 390 28.00 -23.31 3.74
C LYS A 390 26.94 -23.74 4.75
N ALA A 391 25.83 -23.01 4.86
CA ALA A 391 24.72 -23.34 5.75
C ALA A 391 24.09 -24.70 5.39
N HIS A 392 23.96 -25.02 4.09
CA HIS A 392 23.46 -26.30 3.64
C HIS A 392 24.40 -27.44 4.02
N ASN A 393 25.67 -27.33 3.66
CA ASN A 393 26.67 -28.35 3.97
C ASN A 393 26.87 -28.56 5.47
N GLN A 394 26.71 -27.50 6.27
CA GLN A 394 26.80 -27.59 7.73
C GLN A 394 25.69 -28.47 8.33
N GLN A 395 24.51 -28.45 7.71
CA GLN A 395 23.35 -29.21 8.18
C GLN A 395 23.16 -30.56 7.47
N ALA A 396 23.91 -30.84 6.39
CA ALA A 396 23.75 -32.04 5.58
C ALA A 396 24.02 -33.37 6.33
N ASN A 397 24.73 -33.33 7.47
CA ASN A 397 24.95 -34.50 8.32
C ASN A 397 24.05 -34.56 9.56
N LYS A 398 23.03 -33.70 9.63
CA LYS A 398 22.12 -33.55 10.77
C LYS A 398 20.73 -34.05 10.42
N GLU A 399 20.00 -34.48 11.43
CA GLU A 399 18.56 -34.72 11.33
C GLU A 399 17.83 -33.42 11.70
N LEU A 400 16.96 -32.94 10.82
CA LEU A 400 16.25 -31.66 10.96
C LEU A 400 14.75 -31.84 11.20
N GLY A 401 14.25 -33.08 11.20
CA GLY A 401 12.82 -33.35 11.33
C GLY A 401 12.04 -32.84 10.12
N ASP A 402 10.92 -32.16 10.36
CA ASP A 402 10.16 -31.49 9.29
C ASP A 402 10.68 -30.08 8.97
N HIS A 403 11.57 -29.51 9.80
CA HIS A 403 12.13 -28.16 9.65
C HIS A 403 13.25 -28.07 8.60
N VAL A 404 12.93 -28.42 7.35
CA VAL A 404 13.92 -28.47 6.24
C VAL A 404 13.79 -27.32 5.24
N PHE A 405 12.74 -26.50 5.31
CA PHE A 405 12.53 -25.41 4.34
C PHE A 405 13.17 -24.12 4.85
N PHE A 406 14.17 -23.61 4.15
CA PHE A 406 14.85 -22.36 4.50
C PHE A 406 13.91 -21.16 4.35
N GLU A 407 13.77 -20.37 5.41
CA GLU A 407 12.93 -19.16 5.46
C GLU A 407 13.75 -17.87 5.64
N GLY A 408 15.08 -17.97 5.60
CA GLY A 408 16.00 -16.85 5.77
C GLY A 408 16.83 -16.94 7.05
N ILE A 409 17.48 -15.82 7.36
CA ILE A 409 18.25 -15.62 8.60
C ILE A 409 17.69 -14.45 9.41
N ALA A 410 17.95 -14.46 10.72
CA ALA A 410 17.57 -13.34 11.58
C ALA A 410 18.13 -12.00 11.09
N GLU A 411 17.28 -10.96 11.07
CA GLU A 411 17.62 -9.59 10.65
C GLU A 411 18.73 -8.99 11.51
N GLU A 412 18.60 -9.14 12.83
CA GLU A 412 19.58 -8.69 13.80
C GLU A 412 20.35 -9.88 14.37
N PRO A 413 21.69 -9.93 14.24
CA PRO A 413 22.47 -10.98 14.86
C PRO A 413 22.46 -10.85 16.38
N THR A 414 22.47 -11.98 17.06
CA THR A 414 22.92 -12.01 18.46
C THR A 414 24.44 -11.97 18.50
N GLU A 415 25.01 -11.71 19.68
CA GLU A 415 26.46 -11.78 19.89
C GLU A 415 26.76 -12.95 20.82
N VAL A 416 27.43 -13.99 20.30
CA VAL A 416 27.87 -15.14 21.08
C VAL A 416 29.39 -15.19 21.05
N ASP A 417 30.03 -15.10 22.21
CA ASP A 417 31.49 -14.99 22.37
C ASP A 417 32.15 -13.85 21.58
N GLY A 418 31.46 -12.73 21.37
CA GLY A 418 31.99 -11.59 20.62
C GLY A 418 31.97 -11.76 19.10
N VAL A 419 31.25 -12.77 18.59
CA VAL A 419 31.06 -13.02 17.16
C VAL A 419 29.58 -12.83 16.81
N PRO A 420 29.25 -12.14 15.70
CA PRO A 420 27.87 -12.04 15.23
C PRO A 420 27.31 -13.43 14.88
N THR A 421 26.17 -13.77 15.47
CA THR A 421 25.50 -15.06 15.34
C THR A 421 24.11 -14.89 14.73
N TYR A 422 23.84 -15.60 13.64
CA TYR A 422 22.58 -15.54 12.91
C TYR A 422 21.79 -16.83 13.09
N TYR A 423 20.55 -16.72 13.55
CA TYR A 423 19.64 -17.86 13.56
C TYR A 423 19.19 -18.20 12.14
N ILE A 424 19.26 -19.47 11.76
CA ILE A 424 18.73 -20.00 10.51
C ILE A 424 17.26 -20.37 10.73
N ALA A 425 16.34 -19.66 10.07
CA ALA A 425 14.92 -19.95 10.17
C ALA A 425 14.55 -21.08 9.19
N CYS A 426 13.91 -22.12 9.73
CA CYS A 426 13.39 -23.24 8.94
C CYS A 426 11.90 -23.48 9.22
N GLY A 427 11.12 -23.67 8.17
CA GLY A 427 9.71 -24.05 8.19
C GLY A 427 9.50 -25.56 8.01
N SER A 428 8.30 -26.03 8.39
CA SER A 428 7.82 -27.42 8.28
C SER A 428 6.94 -27.70 7.06
#